data_AF-A0A1C7YV88-F1
#
_entry.id   AF-A0A1C7YV88-F1
#
_cell.length_a   1.000
_cell.length_b   1.000
_cell.length_c   1.000
_cell.angle_alpha   90.00
_cell.angle_beta   90.00
_cell.angle_gamma   90.00
#
_symmetry.space_group_name_H-M   'P 1'
#
loop_
_entity.id
_entity.type
_entity.pdbx_description
1 polymer ?
#
loop_
_entity_poly.entity_id
_entity_poly.type
_entity_poly.pdbx_seq_one_letter_code
_entity_poly.pdbx_strand_id
1 'polypeptide(L)'
;MGFTGQCRCGQVHLQLQVETLPPLYACHCLNCQRWSGSALALHMLCSAQAIEVSGNMRTYTYTTEGHTSTHYACDTCFTRLFNETDEAPGMRVLRASVLNGAERLTPLAHIWVKRKQPWISLPAGVAQWPESPSPEEFANAISEQKP
;
A
#
# COMPACT_ATOMS: atom_id res chain seq x y z
N MET A 1 7.13 4.06 -19.21
CA MET A 1 6.73 2.63 -19.26
C MET A 1 5.79 2.41 -18.10
N GLY A 2 4.54 2.00 -18.33
CA GLY A 2 3.56 1.80 -17.26
C GLY A 2 3.69 0.43 -16.58
N PHE A 3 3.35 0.36 -15.30
CA PHE A 3 3.19 -0.90 -14.57
C PHE A 3 1.73 -1.33 -14.63
N THR A 4 1.46 -2.64 -14.63
CA THR A 4 0.10 -3.18 -14.67
C THR A 4 -0.18 -4.04 -13.45
N GLY A 5 -1.45 -4.17 -13.12
CA GLY A 5 -1.94 -5.02 -12.05
C GLY A 5 -3.40 -5.38 -12.23
N GLN A 6 -3.89 -6.26 -11.37
CA GLN A 6 -5.28 -6.71 -11.41
C GLN A 6 -5.74 -7.24 -10.05
N CYS A 7 -7.06 -7.28 -9.88
CA CYS A 7 -7.66 -8.02 -8.76
C CYS A 7 -7.49 -9.54 -8.92
N ARG A 8 -7.79 -10.30 -7.87
CA ARG A 8 -7.64 -11.78 -7.87
C ARG A 8 -8.44 -12.48 -8.97
N CYS A 9 -9.65 -12.01 -9.29
CA CYS A 9 -10.47 -12.60 -10.36
C CYS A 9 -10.18 -12.04 -11.75
N GLY A 10 -9.27 -11.05 -11.88
CA GLY A 10 -8.93 -10.43 -13.16
C GLY A 10 -10.00 -9.51 -13.76
N GLN A 11 -11.10 -9.22 -13.06
CA GLN A 11 -12.15 -8.34 -13.60
C GLN A 11 -11.87 -6.84 -13.42
N VAL A 12 -10.99 -6.49 -12.48
CA VAL A 12 -10.54 -5.11 -12.26
C VAL A 12 -9.08 -5.04 -12.66
N HIS A 13 -8.77 -4.18 -13.61
CA HIS A 13 -7.43 -3.95 -14.12
C HIS A 13 -6.93 -2.58 -13.67
N LEU A 14 -5.63 -2.50 -13.40
CA LEU A 14 -4.96 -1.29 -12.97
C LEU A 14 -3.75 -1.03 -13.86
N GLN A 15 -3.61 0.22 -14.29
CA GLN A 15 -2.40 0.75 -14.91
C GLN A 15 -1.82 1.86 -14.04
N LEU A 16 -0.52 1.79 -13.78
CA LEU A 16 0.23 2.77 -13.01
C LEU A 16 1.25 3.44 -13.94
N GLN A 17 1.00 4.71 -14.26
CA GLN A 17 1.77 5.52 -15.21
C GLN A 17 2.92 6.25 -14.49
N VAL A 18 4.00 5.52 -14.20
CA VAL A 18 5.21 6.04 -13.57
C VAL A 18 6.46 5.49 -14.26
N GLU A 19 7.55 6.25 -14.31
CA GLU A 19 8.82 5.76 -14.86
C GLU A 19 9.49 4.74 -13.93
N THR A 20 9.39 4.95 -12.62
CA THR A 20 9.91 4.09 -11.57
C THR A 20 8.86 3.93 -10.48
N LEU A 21 8.75 2.74 -9.89
CA LEU A 21 7.80 2.49 -8.81
C LEU A 21 8.11 3.38 -7.60
N PRO A 22 7.09 3.97 -6.95
CA PRO A 22 7.27 4.63 -5.67
C PRO A 22 7.80 3.66 -4.62
N PRO A 23 8.45 4.18 -3.56
CA PRO A 23 8.92 3.38 -2.44
C PRO A 23 7.81 2.50 -1.84
N LEU A 24 8.07 1.20 -1.80
CA LEU A 24 7.19 0.23 -1.16
C LEU A 24 7.44 0.20 0.35
N TYR A 25 6.37 0.10 1.14
CA TYR A 25 6.46 -0.15 2.58
C TYR A 25 5.46 -1.21 3.05
N ALA A 26 5.80 -1.88 4.14
CA ALA A 26 4.95 -2.85 4.82
C ALA A 26 4.30 -2.22 6.05
N CYS A 27 2.97 -2.28 6.14
CA CYS A 27 2.23 -1.88 7.34
C CYS A 27 1.77 -3.09 8.14
N HIS A 28 2.14 -3.10 9.42
CA HIS A 28 1.84 -4.18 10.37
C HIS A 28 0.67 -3.85 11.30
N CYS A 29 -0.06 -2.75 11.07
CA CYS A 29 -1.19 -2.40 11.93
C CYS A 29 -2.33 -3.42 11.82
N LEU A 30 -3.18 -3.51 12.86
CA LEU A 30 -4.24 -4.52 12.92
C LEU A 30 -5.27 -4.36 11.78
N ASN A 31 -5.51 -3.13 11.32
CA ASN A 31 -6.41 -2.91 10.18
C ASN A 31 -5.81 -3.44 8.88
N CYS A 32 -4.52 -3.21 8.64
CA CYS A 32 -3.82 -3.74 7.48
C CYS A 32 -3.79 -5.27 7.47
N GLN A 33 -3.57 -5.89 8.63
CA GLN A 33 -3.64 -7.35 8.78
C GLN A 33 -5.03 -7.90 8.43
N ARG A 34 -6.08 -7.32 9.02
CA ARG A 34 -7.47 -7.72 8.76
C ARG A 34 -7.88 -7.50 7.31
N TRP A 35 -7.45 -6.38 6.71
CA TRP A 35 -7.79 -6.03 5.35
C TRP A 35 -7.09 -6.87 4.30
N SER A 36 -5.83 -7.26 4.53
CA SER A 36 -5.12 -8.15 3.63
C SER A 36 -5.44 -9.63 3.88
N GLY A 37 -6.01 -9.97 5.04
CA GLY A 37 -6.15 -11.36 5.48
C GLY A 37 -4.80 -12.03 5.75
N SER A 38 -3.74 -11.23 5.96
CA SER A 38 -2.36 -11.67 6.13
C SER A 38 -1.69 -10.97 7.32
N ALA A 39 -0.42 -11.25 7.56
CA ALA A 39 0.33 -10.70 8.68
C ALA A 39 0.73 -9.22 8.51
N LEU A 40 0.59 -8.67 7.30
CA LEU A 40 0.85 -7.27 6.95
C LEU A 40 0.13 -6.90 5.64
N ALA A 41 0.18 -5.64 5.25
CA ALA A 41 -0.17 -5.19 3.90
C ALA A 41 1.00 -4.41 3.27
N LEU A 42 1.21 -4.59 1.96
CA LEU A 42 2.24 -3.90 1.17
C LEU A 42 1.64 -2.72 0.43
N HIS A 43 2.20 -1.53 0.65
CA HIS A 43 1.65 -0.27 0.16
C HIS A 43 2.68 0.54 -0.65
N MET A 44 2.17 1.29 -1.61
CA MET A 44 2.88 2.38 -2.28
C MET A 44 2.00 3.63 -2.24
N LEU A 45 2.58 4.79 -1.99
CA LEU A 45 1.87 6.06 -2.12
C LEU A 45 2.08 6.59 -3.54
N CYS A 46 1.01 6.64 -4.32
CA CYS A 46 1.03 7.05 -5.72
C CYS A 46 0.17 8.29 -5.91
N SER A 47 0.52 9.16 -6.86
CA SER A 47 -0.40 10.20 -7.32
C SER A 47 -1.69 9.55 -7.83
N ALA A 48 -2.85 10.13 -7.50
CA ALA A 48 -4.13 9.62 -7.97
C ALA A 48 -4.23 9.67 -9.50
N GLN A 49 -3.60 10.69 -10.13
CA GLN A 49 -3.55 10.87 -11.58
C GLN A 49 -2.68 9.83 -12.29
N ALA A 50 -1.74 9.20 -11.58
CA ALA A 50 -0.90 8.14 -12.13
C ALA A 50 -1.60 6.77 -12.16
N ILE A 51 -2.78 6.62 -11.52
CA ILE A 51 -3.49 5.34 -11.43
C ILE A 51 -4.77 5.38 -12.27
N GLU A 52 -4.78 4.59 -13.34
CA GLU A 52 -5.96 4.30 -14.14
C GLU A 52 -6.50 2.92 -13.75
N VAL A 53 -7.81 2.83 -13.51
CA VAL A 53 -8.47 1.57 -13.11
C VAL A 53 -9.72 1.37 -13.95
N SER A 54 -9.93 0.13 -14.40
CA SER A 54 -11.14 -0.29 -15.11
C SER A 54 -11.75 -1.53 -14.47
N GLY A 55 -13.07 -1.69 -14.61
CA GLY A 55 -13.85 -2.77 -14.00
C GLY A 55 -14.67 -2.31 -12.80
N ASN A 56 -15.56 -3.19 -12.33
CA ASN A 56 -16.51 -2.87 -11.26
C ASN A 56 -15.85 -2.94 -9.88
N MET A 57 -15.97 -1.85 -9.13
CA MET A 57 -15.46 -1.74 -7.78
C MET A 57 -16.57 -1.33 -6.82
N ARG A 58 -16.43 -1.77 -5.58
CA ARG A 58 -17.18 -1.26 -4.43
C ARG A 58 -16.29 -0.39 -3.57
N THR A 59 -16.91 0.58 -2.92
CA THR A 59 -16.24 1.47 -1.96
C THR A 59 -16.65 1.15 -0.54
N TYR A 60 -15.72 1.38 0.39
CA TYR A 60 -15.99 1.36 1.82
C TYR A 60 -15.29 2.56 2.47
N THR A 61 -16.07 3.45 3.07
CA THR A 61 -15.56 4.67 3.72
C THR A 61 -15.76 4.55 5.22
N TYR A 62 -14.74 4.94 5.98
CA TYR A 62 -14.84 5.10 7.43
C TYR A 62 -14.01 6.31 7.89
N THR A 63 -14.36 6.83 9.05
CA THR A 63 -13.61 7.90 9.74
C THR A 63 -13.11 7.37 11.07
N THR A 64 -11.82 7.57 11.36
CA THR A 64 -11.19 7.19 12.63
C THR A 64 -10.31 8.34 13.08
N GLU A 65 -10.41 8.75 14.34
CA GLU A 65 -9.55 9.80 14.92
C GLU A 65 -9.54 11.12 14.12
N GLY A 66 -10.65 11.45 13.45
CA GLY A 66 -10.78 12.65 12.61
C GLY A 66 -10.31 12.49 11.17
N HIS A 67 -9.76 11.33 10.80
CA HIS A 67 -9.26 11.04 9.46
C HIS A 67 -10.21 10.12 8.72
N THR A 68 -10.58 10.50 7.50
CA THR A 68 -11.49 9.75 6.63
C THR A 68 -10.70 9.00 5.58
N SER A 69 -11.02 7.72 5.40
CA SER A 69 -10.44 6.90 4.33
C SER A 69 -11.51 6.16 3.54
N THR A 70 -11.40 6.26 2.21
CA THR A 70 -12.26 5.54 1.26
C THR A 70 -11.44 4.46 0.56
N HIS A 71 -11.85 3.21 0.74
CA HIS A 71 -11.19 2.03 0.19
C HIS A 71 -11.91 1.52 -1.04
N TYR A 72 -11.16 1.13 -2.06
CA TYR A 72 -11.68 0.64 -3.34
C TYR A 72 -11.28 -0.82 -3.52
N ALA A 73 -12.26 -1.69 -3.72
CA ALA A 73 -12.07 -3.12 -3.88
C ALA A 73 -12.91 -3.66 -5.04
N CYS A 74 -12.42 -4.74 -5.66
CA CYS A 74 -13.18 -5.45 -6.68
C CYS A 74 -14.53 -5.92 -6.11
N ASP A 75 -15.61 -5.65 -6.85
CA ASP A 75 -16.97 -5.98 -6.42
C ASP A 75 -17.23 -7.51 -6.37
N THR A 76 -16.44 -8.29 -7.10
CA THR A 76 -16.58 -9.74 -7.25
C THR A 76 -15.71 -10.53 -6.28
N CYS A 77 -14.42 -10.25 -6.23
CA CYS A 77 -13.46 -11.03 -5.43
C CYS A 77 -12.97 -10.31 -4.18
N PHE A 78 -13.44 -9.08 -3.93
CA PHE A 78 -13.10 -8.27 -2.76
C PHE A 78 -11.60 -7.95 -2.58
N THR A 79 -10.78 -8.24 -3.58
CA THR A 79 -9.38 -7.77 -3.60
C THR A 79 -9.40 -6.27 -3.51
N ARG A 80 -8.72 -5.72 -2.50
CA ARG A 80 -8.57 -4.27 -2.31
C ARG A 80 -7.43 -3.78 -3.19
N LEU A 81 -7.67 -2.72 -3.95
CA LEU A 81 -6.69 -2.18 -4.89
C LEU A 81 -5.97 -0.98 -4.29
N PHE A 82 -6.71 0.00 -3.77
CA PHE A 82 -6.14 1.19 -3.16
C PHE A 82 -7.12 1.84 -2.18
N ASN A 83 -6.63 2.81 -1.42
CA ASN A 83 -7.48 3.72 -0.68
C ASN A 83 -7.04 5.18 -0.87
N GLU A 84 -7.98 6.09 -0.68
CA GLU A 84 -7.76 7.54 -0.58
C GLU A 84 -7.95 7.95 0.88
N THR A 85 -7.28 9.00 1.32
CA THR A 85 -7.40 9.56 2.67
C THR A 85 -7.23 11.07 2.63
N ASP A 86 -7.93 11.76 3.52
CA ASP A 86 -7.79 13.21 3.73
C ASP A 86 -6.41 13.62 4.28
N GLU A 87 -5.66 12.69 4.87
CA GLU A 87 -4.27 12.91 5.30
C GLU A 87 -3.29 13.04 4.13
N ALA A 88 -3.65 12.53 2.95
CA ALA A 88 -2.84 12.62 1.74
C ALA A 88 -3.69 12.98 0.51
N PRO A 89 -4.22 14.23 0.44
CA PRO A 89 -5.09 14.65 -0.65
C PRO A 89 -4.39 14.51 -2.01
N GLY A 90 -5.11 13.99 -3.01
CA GLY A 90 -4.58 13.77 -4.35
C GLY A 90 -3.68 12.54 -4.48
N MET A 91 -3.49 11.77 -3.40
CA MET A 91 -2.72 10.52 -3.40
C MET A 91 -3.61 9.30 -3.20
N ARG A 92 -3.15 8.16 -3.70
CA ARG A 92 -3.73 6.83 -3.49
C ARG A 92 -2.71 5.92 -2.83
N VAL A 93 -3.12 5.26 -1.75
CA VAL A 93 -2.35 4.19 -1.12
C VAL A 93 -2.64 2.90 -1.86
N LEU A 94 -1.82 2.59 -2.87
CA LEU A 94 -1.92 1.40 -3.71
C LEU A 94 -1.48 0.16 -2.93
N ARG A 95 -2.26 -0.93 -3.00
CA ARG A 95 -1.83 -2.25 -2.53
C ARG A 95 -0.87 -2.85 -3.55
N ALA A 96 0.43 -2.81 -3.28
CA ALA A 96 1.45 -3.24 -4.23
C ALA A 96 1.31 -4.72 -4.65
N SER A 97 0.71 -5.55 -3.79
CA SER A 97 0.44 -6.96 -4.07
C SER A 97 -0.50 -7.22 -5.26
N VAL A 98 -1.21 -6.20 -5.77
CA VAL A 98 -2.05 -6.33 -6.97
C VAL A 98 -1.28 -6.10 -8.28
N LEU A 99 -0.03 -5.61 -8.19
CA LEU A 99 0.82 -5.41 -9.36
C LEU A 99 1.34 -6.74 -9.91
N ASN A 100 1.46 -6.80 -11.23
CA ASN A 100 2.10 -7.93 -11.89
C ASN A 100 3.60 -7.96 -11.52
N GLY A 101 4.09 -9.11 -11.07
CA GLY A 101 5.47 -9.24 -10.60
C GLY A 101 5.69 -8.81 -9.14
N ALA A 102 4.63 -8.70 -8.35
CA ALA A 102 4.71 -8.28 -6.94
C ALA A 102 5.65 -9.15 -6.10
N GLU A 103 5.89 -10.41 -6.49
CA GLU A 103 6.83 -11.32 -5.82
C GLU A 103 8.29 -10.86 -5.87
N ARG A 104 8.63 -9.91 -6.76
CA ARG A 104 9.96 -9.31 -6.89
C ARG A 104 10.10 -8.00 -6.12
N LEU A 105 9.02 -7.50 -5.51
CA LEU A 105 9.02 -6.23 -4.80
C LEU A 105 9.47 -6.44 -3.35
N THR A 106 10.40 -5.60 -2.90
CA THR A 106 10.91 -5.62 -1.51
C THR A 106 10.55 -4.30 -0.83
N PRO A 107 9.90 -4.31 0.34
CA PRO A 107 9.61 -3.09 1.08
C PRO A 107 10.90 -2.47 1.62
N LEU A 108 11.02 -1.15 1.51
CA LEU A 108 12.12 -0.35 2.03
C LEU A 108 11.84 0.18 3.45
N ALA A 109 10.64 -0.08 3.96
CA ALA A 109 10.21 0.41 5.26
C ALA A 109 9.15 -0.50 5.88
N HIS A 110 9.17 -0.60 7.21
CA HIS A 110 8.19 -1.33 8.00
C HIS A 110 7.58 -0.42 9.08
N ILE A 111 6.27 -0.15 9.00
CA ILE A 111 5.58 0.70 9.98
C ILE A 111 4.64 -0.14 10.85
N TRP A 112 4.32 0.36 12.04
CA TRP A 112 3.48 -0.34 13.02
C TRP A 112 4.06 -1.66 13.53
N VAL A 113 5.39 -1.81 13.57
CA VAL A 113 6.04 -3.09 13.91
C VAL A 113 5.77 -3.56 15.34
N LYS A 114 5.26 -2.69 16.23
CA LYS A 114 4.76 -3.09 17.55
C LYS A 114 3.60 -4.09 17.50
N ARG A 115 2.93 -4.21 16.34
CA ARG A 115 1.84 -5.15 16.07
C ARG A 115 2.23 -6.28 15.10
N LYS A 116 3.50 -6.34 14.67
CA LYS A 116 4.03 -7.39 13.79
C LYS A 116 3.84 -8.76 14.44
N GLN A 117 3.47 -9.74 13.62
CA GLN A 117 3.40 -11.12 14.09
C GLN A 117 4.76 -11.59 14.65
N PRO A 118 4.80 -12.26 15.83
CA PRO A 118 6.06 -12.59 16.49
C PRO A 118 7.03 -13.44 15.65
N TRP A 119 6.50 -14.27 14.76
CA TRP A 119 7.28 -15.19 13.91
C TRP A 119 7.90 -14.52 12.67
N ILE A 120 7.56 -13.27 12.37
CA ILE A 120 8.14 -12.55 11.21
C ILE A 120 9.48 -11.94 11.59
N SER A 121 10.55 -12.33 10.91
CA SER A 121 11.83 -11.61 10.96
C SER A 121 11.89 -10.55 9.87
N LEU A 122 12.39 -9.35 10.21
CA LEU A 122 12.58 -8.26 9.24
C LEU A 122 14.04 -8.21 8.79
N PRO A 123 14.34 -7.84 7.53
CA PRO A 123 15.72 -7.74 7.06
C PRO A 123 16.51 -6.70 7.86
N ALA A 124 17.79 -6.99 8.10
CA ALA A 124 18.68 -6.07 8.80
C ALA A 124 18.87 -4.77 7.98
N GLY A 125 18.93 -3.63 8.67
CA GLY A 125 19.17 -2.33 8.03
C GLY A 125 17.97 -1.70 7.34
N VAL A 126 16.81 -2.39 7.26
CA VAL A 126 15.58 -1.80 6.71
C VAL A 126 14.91 -0.93 7.76
N ALA A 127 14.53 0.28 7.37
CA ALA A 127 13.89 1.23 8.28
C ALA A 127 12.59 0.66 8.89
N GLN A 128 12.43 0.82 10.19
CA GLN A 128 11.27 0.30 10.91
C GLN A 128 10.83 1.21 12.06
N TRP A 129 9.51 1.33 12.24
CA TRP A 129 8.92 2.16 13.29
C TRP A 129 7.81 1.42 14.05
N PRO A 130 7.71 1.60 15.38
CA PRO A 130 6.66 0.98 16.18
C PRO A 130 5.26 1.45 15.78
N GLU A 131 5.13 2.65 15.19
CA GLU A 131 3.89 3.27 14.69
C GLU A 131 4.15 3.93 13.32
N SER A 132 3.25 4.81 12.86
CA SER A 132 3.50 5.63 11.65
C SER A 132 4.59 6.68 11.93
N PRO A 133 5.64 6.78 11.11
CA PRO A 133 6.57 7.91 11.16
C PRO A 133 5.93 9.17 10.60
N SER A 134 6.53 10.32 10.86
CA SER A 134 6.22 11.54 10.11
C SER A 134 6.59 11.38 8.62
N PRO A 135 5.97 12.16 7.72
CA PRO A 135 6.33 12.15 6.30
C PRO A 135 7.82 12.44 6.04
N GLU A 136 8.43 13.32 6.84
CA GLU A 136 9.85 13.67 6.75
C GLU A 136 10.76 12.51 7.15
N GLU A 137 10.50 11.88 8.30
CA GLU A 137 11.26 10.70 8.75
C GLU A 137 11.16 9.56 7.73
N PHE A 138 9.98 9.33 7.17
CA PHE A 138 9.78 8.33 6.12
C PHE A 138 10.58 8.68 4.86
N ALA A 139 10.51 9.93 4.37
CA ALA A 139 11.23 10.36 3.18
C ALA A 139 12.75 10.26 3.33
N ASN A 140 13.28 10.63 4.50
CA ASN A 140 14.71 10.55 4.80
C ASN A 140 15.19 9.08 4.78
N ALA A 141 14.50 8.21 5.51
CA ALA A 141 14.87 6.80 5.61
C ALA A 141 14.83 6.04 4.27
N ILE A 142 13.92 6.44 3.38
CA ILE A 142 13.84 5.88 2.02
C ILE A 142 14.95 6.42 1.11
N SER A 143 15.36 7.67 1.30
CA SER A 143 16.41 8.30 0.49
C SER A 143 17.79 7.70 0.78
N GLU A 144 18.05 7.35 2.04
CA GLU A 144 19.29 6.69 2.49
C GLU A 144 19.45 5.26 1.98
N GLN A 145 18.36 4.62 1.56
CA GLN A 145 18.35 3.24 1.05
C GLN A 145 18.46 3.15 -0.48
N LYS A 146 18.55 4.30 -1.18
CA LYS A 146 18.86 4.29 -2.62
C LYS A 146 20.35 3.94 -2.81
N PRO A 147 20.67 2.96 -3.67
CA PRO A 147 22.06 2.64 -4.01
C PRO A 147 22.76 3.80 -4.72
#